data_AF-A0A9P4I6U3-F1
#
_entry.id   AF-A0A9P4I6U3-F1
#
_cell.length_a   1.000
_cell.length_b   1.000
_cell.length_c   1.000
_cell.angle_alpha   90.00
_cell.angle_beta   90.00
_cell.angle_gamma   90.00
#
_symmetry.space_group_name_H-M   'P 1'
#
loop_
_entity.id
_entity.type
_entity.pdbx_description
1 polymer ?
#
loop_
_entity_poly.entity_id
_entity_poly.type
_entity_poly.pdbx_seq_one_letter_code
_entity_poly.pdbx_strand_id
1 'polypeptide(L)'
;MPLFERERVWEFPEDWRHPPAFPFPVPAPKRQRTVHVSRDVEQLQSVSILFVDGFNEVRSVMAQAQAEMIRLKTLNDRGFNLFTCLDSAGLRVSTSLTRKGSWKHYPAGRPANRIALDALMRHPHHREGQDLEHRFKDKHVSRGLDYEDFDKFDYIVTFDKDSLSRLRTLEWIAYRRARQQGRLGLHAKTKLLGEYHPGYASAVQVPRPTFSNLIHRSDFEPVIHVIDAELHNMLRAVAGLHRPERASPFELALTYRSRQFLAHNFRVTDMKLRRLKYLYNRVYVDEEIEGRDTRVVTVTAREEEKLREALEDARLLLG
;
A
#
# COMPACT_ATOMS: atom_id res chain seq x y z
N MET A 1 18.18 -58.61 42.10
CA MET A 1 19.64 -58.38 42.00
C MET A 1 19.90 -57.44 40.84
N PRO A 2 20.57 -56.29 41.04
CA PRO A 2 20.85 -55.31 39.99
C PRO A 2 22.20 -55.61 39.33
N LEU A 3 22.27 -55.55 38.01
CA LEU A 3 23.52 -55.57 37.24
C LEU A 3 23.90 -54.13 36.89
N PHE A 4 24.94 -53.63 37.55
CA PHE A 4 25.64 -52.40 37.22
C PHE A 4 26.44 -52.60 35.92
N GLU A 5 26.17 -51.79 34.89
CA GLU A 5 27.08 -51.66 33.76
C GLU A 5 28.25 -50.74 34.15
N ARG A 6 29.47 -51.26 33.98
CA ARG A 6 30.72 -50.52 34.17
C ARG A 6 30.98 -49.61 32.97
N GLU A 7 31.24 -48.34 33.24
CA GLU A 7 31.81 -47.39 32.27
C GLU A 7 33.18 -47.90 31.78
N ARG A 8 33.37 -47.96 30.45
CA ARG A 8 34.69 -48.14 29.85
C ARG A 8 35.34 -46.78 29.64
N VAL A 9 36.41 -46.53 30.38
CA VAL A 9 37.33 -45.42 30.10
C VAL A 9 38.11 -45.75 28.83
N TRP A 10 38.01 -44.87 27.82
CA TRP A 10 38.84 -44.94 26.63
C TRP A 10 40.14 -44.16 26.89
N GLU A 11 41.25 -44.87 26.98
CA GLU A 11 42.58 -44.26 26.97
C GLU A 11 43.03 -44.08 25.52
N PHE A 12 43.37 -42.84 25.15
CA PHE A 12 43.93 -42.53 23.84
C PHE A 12 45.46 -42.77 23.85
N PRO A 13 46.03 -43.39 22.79
CA PRO A 13 47.47 -43.55 22.65
C PRO A 13 48.22 -42.21 22.65
N GLU A 14 49.36 -42.12 23.35
CA GLU A 14 50.13 -40.88 23.57
C GLU A 14 50.72 -40.26 22.27
N ASP A 15 50.76 -41.02 21.19
CA ASP A 15 51.27 -40.66 19.87
C ASP A 15 50.33 -39.75 19.05
N TRP A 16 49.14 -39.42 19.56
CA TRP A 16 48.20 -38.46 18.93
C TRP A 16 48.48 -36.98 19.23
N ARG A 17 49.54 -36.64 19.98
CA ARG A 17 49.79 -35.24 20.40
C ARG A 17 50.38 -34.31 19.33
N HIS A 18 50.81 -34.83 18.17
CA HIS A 18 51.32 -33.99 17.09
C HIS A 18 50.86 -34.48 15.71
N PRO A 19 49.81 -33.88 15.11
CA PRO A 19 49.48 -34.18 13.73
C PRO A 19 50.62 -33.72 12.80
N PRO A 20 51.02 -34.53 11.79
CA PRO A 20 52.03 -34.12 10.83
C PRO A 20 51.56 -32.88 10.06
N ALA A 21 52.46 -31.92 9.92
CA ALA A 21 52.23 -30.70 9.16
C ALA A 21 52.10 -31.04 7.65
N PHE A 22 50.88 -31.34 7.21
CA PHE A 22 50.56 -31.38 5.79
C PHE A 22 50.47 -29.94 5.26
N PRO A 23 51.24 -29.57 4.22
CA PRO A 23 51.05 -28.28 3.57
C PRO A 23 49.69 -28.28 2.88
N PHE A 24 48.71 -27.58 3.45
CA PHE A 24 47.44 -27.35 2.80
C PHE A 24 47.68 -26.54 1.52
N PRO A 25 47.24 -27.01 0.34
CA PRO A 25 47.32 -26.22 -0.87
C PRO A 25 46.50 -24.94 -0.68
N VAL A 26 47.14 -23.78 -0.84
CA VAL A 26 46.47 -22.48 -0.82
C VAL A 26 45.38 -22.51 -1.89
N PRO A 27 44.10 -22.37 -1.54
CA PRO A 27 43.03 -22.41 -2.52
C PRO A 27 43.22 -21.24 -3.49
N ALA A 28 43.39 -21.55 -4.78
CA ALA A 28 43.49 -20.56 -5.83
C ALA A 28 42.31 -19.58 -5.71
N PRO A 29 42.53 -18.25 -5.86
CA PRO A 29 41.47 -17.26 -5.73
C PRO A 29 40.33 -17.63 -6.68
N LYS A 30 39.18 -17.97 -6.11
CA LYS A 30 37.96 -18.30 -6.86
C LYS A 30 37.69 -17.12 -7.79
N ARG A 31 37.79 -17.34 -9.11
CA ARG A 31 37.43 -16.35 -10.12
C ARG A 31 36.07 -15.77 -9.72
N GLN A 32 36.04 -14.48 -9.40
CA GLN A 32 34.81 -13.74 -9.17
C GLN A 32 33.96 -13.91 -10.43
N ARG A 33 32.93 -14.75 -10.35
CA ARG A 33 31.90 -14.80 -11.39
C ARG A 33 31.16 -13.48 -11.28
N THR A 34 31.44 -12.56 -12.20
CA THR A 34 30.58 -11.42 -12.50
C THR A 34 29.25 -12.01 -12.95
N VAL A 35 28.31 -12.12 -12.00
CA VAL A 35 26.91 -12.43 -12.34
C VAL A 35 26.38 -11.19 -13.01
N HIS A 36 26.42 -11.17 -14.34
CA HIS A 36 25.61 -10.25 -15.12
C HIS A 36 24.16 -10.63 -14.89
N VAL A 37 23.54 -10.03 -13.86
CA VAL A 37 22.09 -10.01 -13.73
C VAL A 37 21.62 -9.16 -14.89
N SER A 38 21.24 -9.81 -16.00
CA SER A 38 20.47 -9.18 -17.06
C SER A 38 19.14 -8.78 -16.43
N ARG A 39 19.11 -7.56 -15.88
CA ARG A 39 17.86 -6.92 -15.51
C ARG A 39 17.24 -6.47 -16.83
N ASP A 40 16.51 -7.37 -17.46
CA ASP A 40 15.39 -6.96 -18.30
C ASP A 40 14.40 -6.29 -17.33
N VAL A 41 14.67 -5.03 -17.00
CA VAL A 41 13.73 -4.18 -16.28
C VAL A 41 12.63 -3.91 -17.30
N GLU A 42 11.67 -4.84 -17.37
CA GLU A 42 10.41 -4.55 -18.04
C GLU A 42 9.94 -3.19 -17.54
N GLN A 43 9.63 -2.31 -18.49
CA GLN A 43 9.25 -0.93 -18.20
C GLN A 43 7.90 -0.95 -17.49
N LEU A 44 7.93 -0.99 -16.16
CA LEU A 44 6.74 -0.81 -15.34
C LEU A 44 6.18 0.59 -15.62
N GLN A 45 4.88 0.65 -15.91
CA GLN A 45 4.19 1.91 -16.14
C GLN A 45 3.38 2.27 -14.90
N SER A 46 3.53 3.51 -14.41
CA SER A 46 2.68 3.99 -13.33
C SER A 46 1.29 4.31 -13.87
N VAL A 47 0.24 3.95 -13.14
CA VAL A 47 -1.16 4.13 -13.55
C VAL A 47 -1.98 4.84 -12.50
N SER A 48 -3.00 5.59 -12.93
CA SER A 48 -4.01 6.18 -12.05
C SER A 48 -5.33 5.41 -12.12
N ILE A 49 -5.83 4.95 -10.97
CA ILE A 49 -7.03 4.11 -10.89
C ILE A 49 -8.03 4.67 -9.89
N LEU A 50 -9.29 4.77 -10.31
CA LEU A 50 -10.44 5.06 -9.46
C LEU A 50 -11.35 3.84 -9.36
N PHE A 51 -11.54 3.31 -8.15
CA PHE A 51 -12.45 2.19 -7.91
C PHE A 51 -13.85 2.69 -7.58
N VAL A 52 -14.87 2.21 -8.29
CA VAL A 52 -16.24 2.72 -8.15
C VAL A 52 -17.22 1.59 -7.83
N ASP A 53 -17.98 1.79 -6.76
CA ASP A 53 -19.08 0.91 -6.32
C ASP A 53 -20.35 1.75 -6.09
N GLY A 54 -21.47 1.15 -5.68
CA GLY A 54 -22.72 1.87 -5.42
C GLY A 54 -22.57 2.98 -4.38
N PHE A 55 -22.07 2.64 -3.19
CA PHE A 55 -22.07 3.53 -2.01
C PHE A 55 -20.70 4.04 -1.59
N ASN A 56 -19.62 3.47 -2.14
CA ASN A 56 -18.26 3.75 -1.70
C ASN A 56 -17.98 3.44 -0.23
N GLU A 57 -18.53 2.34 0.26
CA GLU A 57 -18.37 1.92 1.66
C GLU A 57 -17.67 0.55 1.78
N VAL A 58 -17.71 -0.29 0.74
CA VAL A 58 -17.25 -1.69 0.80
C VAL A 58 -16.28 -2.04 -0.33
N ARG A 59 -16.76 -2.52 -1.49
CA ARG A 59 -15.88 -3.13 -2.51
C ARG A 59 -14.88 -2.14 -3.09
N SER A 60 -15.31 -0.92 -3.39
CA SER A 60 -14.42 0.13 -3.91
C SER A 60 -13.35 0.55 -2.90
N VAL A 61 -13.69 0.62 -1.61
CA VAL A 61 -12.72 0.94 -0.55
C VAL A 61 -11.77 -0.23 -0.32
N MET A 62 -12.27 -1.46 -0.32
CA MET A 62 -11.43 -2.67 -0.22
C MET A 62 -10.45 -2.76 -1.39
N ALA A 63 -10.90 -2.48 -2.62
CA ALA A 63 -10.03 -2.49 -3.79
C ALA A 63 -8.96 -1.38 -3.73
N GLN A 64 -9.33 -0.18 -3.28
CA GLN A 64 -8.36 0.90 -3.05
C GLN A 64 -7.32 0.51 -2.00
N ALA A 65 -7.76 -0.08 -0.88
CA ALA A 65 -6.86 -0.57 0.17
C ALA A 65 -5.95 -1.70 -0.33
N GLN A 66 -6.47 -2.64 -1.13
CA GLN A 66 -5.66 -3.67 -1.79
C GLN A 66 -4.60 -3.07 -2.71
N ALA A 67 -4.98 -2.08 -3.53
CA ALA A 67 -4.05 -1.39 -4.42
C ALA A 67 -2.96 -0.64 -3.65
N GLU A 68 -3.29 -0.01 -2.51
CA GLU A 68 -2.28 0.61 -1.64
C GLU A 68 -1.34 -0.42 -1.00
N MET A 69 -1.82 -1.61 -0.62
CA MET A 69 -0.93 -2.69 -0.15
C MET A 69 0.02 -3.15 -1.25
N ILE A 70 -0.48 -3.28 -2.49
CA ILE A 70 0.36 -3.58 -3.66
C ILE A 70 1.38 -2.45 -3.88
N ARG A 71 0.98 -1.18 -3.78
CA ARG A 71 1.89 -0.02 -3.88
C ARG A 71 3.02 -0.10 -2.87
N LEU A 72 2.70 -0.33 -1.59
CA LEU A 72 3.70 -0.45 -0.53
C LEU A 72 4.65 -1.60 -0.81
N LYS A 73 4.11 -2.74 -1.24
CA LYS A 73 4.92 -3.91 -1.59
C LYS A 73 5.84 -3.63 -2.78
N THR A 74 5.35 -3.04 -3.87
CA THR A 74 6.19 -2.73 -5.04
C THR A 74 7.23 -1.66 -4.75
N LEU A 75 6.89 -0.67 -3.92
CA LEU A 75 7.84 0.36 -3.49
C LEU A 75 8.96 -0.27 -2.64
N ASN A 76 8.61 -1.15 -1.70
CA ASN A 76 9.57 -1.84 -0.84
C ASN A 76 10.43 -2.86 -1.59
N ASP A 77 9.84 -3.60 -2.53
CA ASP A 77 10.51 -4.71 -3.22
C ASP A 77 11.31 -4.22 -4.44
N ARG A 78 10.83 -3.18 -5.13
CA ARG A 78 11.38 -2.74 -6.43
C ARG A 78 11.78 -1.26 -6.47
N GLY A 79 11.52 -0.49 -5.41
CA GLY A 79 11.76 0.96 -5.42
C GLY A 79 10.86 1.72 -6.41
N PHE A 80 9.76 1.12 -6.86
CA PHE A 80 8.89 1.67 -7.90
C PHE A 80 7.49 1.96 -7.37
N ASN A 81 6.99 3.18 -7.60
CA ASN A 81 5.61 3.54 -7.32
C ASN A 81 4.72 3.18 -8.50
N LEU A 82 3.97 2.09 -8.36
CA LEU A 82 3.06 1.58 -9.39
C LEU A 82 1.90 2.52 -9.72
N PHE A 83 1.57 3.46 -8.82
CA PHE A 83 0.38 4.28 -8.99
C PHE A 83 0.65 5.76 -8.80
N THR A 84 0.36 6.54 -9.82
CA THR A 84 0.37 8.02 -9.76
C THR A 84 -0.77 8.52 -8.89
N CYS A 85 -1.96 7.91 -8.99
CA CYS A 85 -3.13 8.25 -8.18
C CYS A 85 -4.00 7.02 -7.89
N LEU A 86 -4.48 6.88 -6.66
CA LEU A 86 -5.42 5.84 -6.24
C LEU A 86 -6.53 6.46 -5.43
N ASP A 87 -7.78 6.17 -5.80
CA ASP A 87 -8.93 6.66 -5.05
C ASP A 87 -10.14 5.72 -5.20
N SER A 88 -11.22 6.02 -4.50
CA SER A 88 -12.50 5.33 -4.64
C SER A 88 -13.70 6.29 -4.62
N ALA A 89 -14.78 5.91 -5.31
CA ALA A 89 -15.99 6.71 -5.43
C ALA A 89 -17.28 5.87 -5.49
N GLY A 90 -18.42 6.55 -5.35
CA GLY A 90 -19.76 5.99 -5.30
C GLY A 90 -20.63 6.42 -6.48
N LEU A 91 -21.24 5.46 -7.20
CA LEU A 91 -22.20 5.75 -8.28
C LEU A 91 -23.53 6.31 -7.78
N ARG A 92 -23.87 6.04 -6.51
CA ARG A 92 -25.11 6.49 -5.85
C ARG A 92 -24.84 7.54 -4.78
N VAL A 93 -23.60 8.01 -4.64
CA VAL A 93 -23.28 9.11 -3.73
C VAL A 93 -23.42 10.41 -4.50
N SER A 94 -24.12 11.37 -3.92
CA SER A 94 -24.61 12.56 -4.61
C SER A 94 -23.50 13.55 -4.97
N THR A 95 -23.36 13.87 -6.25
CA THR A 95 -22.46 14.89 -6.83
C THR A 95 -23.19 15.67 -7.92
N SER A 96 -22.49 16.64 -8.54
CA SER A 96 -23.02 17.36 -9.69
C SER A 96 -23.33 16.42 -10.88
N LEU A 97 -22.51 15.38 -11.05
CA LEU A 97 -22.66 14.36 -12.08
C LEU A 97 -23.69 13.28 -11.72
N THR A 98 -23.56 12.63 -10.56
CA THR A 98 -24.41 11.47 -10.23
C THR A 98 -25.88 11.85 -10.14
N ARG A 99 -26.21 13.07 -9.68
CA ARG A 99 -27.59 13.61 -9.67
C ARG A 99 -28.26 13.64 -11.05
N LYS A 100 -27.49 13.62 -12.14
CA LYS A 100 -28.02 13.52 -13.51
C LYS A 100 -28.48 12.11 -13.87
N GLY A 101 -28.10 11.10 -13.08
CA GLY A 101 -28.61 9.74 -13.17
C GLY A 101 -30.01 9.62 -12.57
N SER A 102 -30.84 8.75 -13.17
CA SER A 102 -32.24 8.52 -12.79
C SER A 102 -32.44 7.64 -11.53
N TRP A 103 -31.38 7.35 -10.78
CA TRP A 103 -31.41 6.44 -9.64
C TRP A 103 -31.43 7.16 -8.28
N LYS A 104 -31.83 6.44 -7.23
CA LYS A 104 -31.78 6.96 -5.85
C LYS A 104 -30.33 7.24 -5.41
N HIS A 105 -30.12 8.46 -4.95
CA HIS A 105 -28.85 8.99 -4.46
C HIS A 105 -28.81 9.07 -2.93
N TYR A 106 -27.60 9.08 -2.39
CA TYR A 106 -27.30 9.13 -0.95
C TYR A 106 -26.28 10.25 -0.69
N PRO A 107 -26.30 10.86 0.49
CA PRO A 107 -25.29 11.86 0.85
C PRO A 107 -23.90 11.23 0.92
N ALA A 108 -22.88 12.03 0.61
CA ALA A 108 -21.48 11.73 0.90
C ALA A 108 -21.25 11.74 2.43
N GLY A 109 -20.05 11.40 2.87
CA GLY A 109 -19.70 11.55 4.29
C GLY A 109 -19.76 10.25 5.11
N ARG A 110 -20.15 9.13 4.50
CA ARG A 110 -20.32 7.88 5.25
C ARG A 110 -18.97 7.17 5.42
N PRO A 111 -18.64 6.64 6.61
CA PRO A 111 -17.40 5.93 6.80
C PRO A 111 -17.39 4.61 6.02
N ALA A 112 -16.18 4.12 5.71
CA ALA A 112 -16.01 2.77 5.19
C ALA A 112 -16.55 1.71 6.16
N ASN A 113 -17.00 0.58 5.61
CA ASN A 113 -17.42 -0.57 6.39
C ASN A 113 -16.21 -1.15 7.14
N ARG A 114 -16.23 -1.00 8.47
CA ARG A 114 -15.13 -1.43 9.34
C ARG A 114 -14.88 -2.93 9.29
N ILE A 115 -15.93 -3.76 9.21
CA ILE A 115 -15.79 -5.22 9.17
C ILE A 115 -15.10 -5.64 7.87
N ALA A 116 -15.47 -5.03 6.75
CA ALA A 116 -14.89 -5.29 5.44
C ALA A 116 -13.40 -4.92 5.37
N LEU A 117 -13.04 -3.72 5.85
CA LEU A 117 -11.64 -3.28 5.92
C LEU A 117 -10.82 -4.15 6.87
N ASP A 118 -11.38 -4.49 8.03
CA ASP A 118 -10.73 -5.30 9.03
C ASP A 118 -10.51 -6.75 8.56
N ALA A 119 -11.46 -7.32 7.82
CA ALA A 119 -11.30 -8.60 7.12
C ALA A 119 -10.16 -8.55 6.10
N LEU A 120 -10.07 -7.47 5.31
CA LEU A 120 -9.02 -7.29 4.31
C LEU A 120 -7.62 -7.11 4.93
N MET A 121 -7.52 -6.23 5.93
CA MET A 121 -6.25 -5.80 6.54
C MET A 121 -5.64 -6.85 7.47
N ARG A 122 -6.48 -7.69 8.08
CA ARG A 122 -6.05 -8.80 8.92
C ARG A 122 -5.99 -10.13 8.18
N HIS A 123 -6.19 -10.10 6.86
CA HIS A 123 -6.12 -11.29 6.04
C HIS A 123 -4.69 -11.89 6.09
N PRO A 124 -4.52 -13.22 6.27
CA PRO A 124 -3.20 -13.83 6.46
C PRO A 124 -2.19 -13.57 5.33
N HIS A 125 -2.68 -13.31 4.12
CA HIS A 125 -1.86 -13.02 2.94
C HIS A 125 -1.49 -11.54 2.77
N HIS A 126 -2.01 -10.64 3.61
CA HIS A 126 -1.86 -9.18 3.49
C HIS A 126 -1.08 -8.60 4.67
N ARG A 127 0.23 -8.86 4.72
CA ARG A 127 1.09 -8.39 5.83
C ARG A 127 1.13 -6.86 5.92
N GLU A 128 1.06 -6.19 4.79
CA GLU A 128 1.04 -4.73 4.65
C GLU A 128 -0.26 -4.10 5.16
N GLY A 129 -1.31 -4.90 5.43
CA GLY A 129 -2.61 -4.40 5.88
C GLY A 129 -2.56 -3.69 7.23
N GLN A 130 -1.70 -4.15 8.14
CA GLN A 130 -1.52 -3.52 9.47
C GLN A 130 -0.97 -2.10 9.36
N ASP A 131 -0.06 -1.86 8.41
CA ASP A 131 0.54 -0.54 8.18
C ASP A 131 -0.48 0.46 7.63
N LEU A 132 -1.55 -0.02 6.97
CA LEU A 132 -2.59 0.81 6.37
C LEU A 132 -3.83 1.00 7.23
N GLU A 133 -3.96 0.30 8.37
CA GLU A 133 -5.18 0.34 9.20
C GLU A 133 -5.56 1.78 9.58
N HIS A 134 -4.59 2.56 10.06
CA HIS A 134 -4.77 3.96 10.44
C HIS A 134 -5.09 4.91 9.26
N ARG A 135 -4.76 4.52 8.01
CA ARG A 135 -5.04 5.35 6.82
C ARG A 135 -6.48 5.21 6.35
N PHE A 136 -7.10 4.02 6.46
CA PHE A 136 -8.44 3.79 5.92
C PHE A 136 -9.53 3.76 6.97
N LYS A 137 -9.27 3.22 8.16
CA LYS A 137 -10.33 2.96 9.15
C LYS A 137 -10.98 4.23 9.70
N ASP A 138 -10.18 5.29 9.84
CA ASP A 138 -10.60 6.53 10.49
C ASP A 138 -10.63 7.75 9.55
N LYS A 139 -10.11 7.62 8.32
CA LYS A 139 -9.99 8.75 7.38
C LYS A 139 -10.77 8.56 6.09
N HIS A 140 -11.15 7.33 5.72
CA HIS A 140 -11.95 7.14 4.52
C HIS A 140 -13.37 7.66 4.74
N VAL A 141 -13.82 8.47 3.81
CA VAL A 141 -15.15 9.06 3.79
C VAL A 141 -15.72 8.89 2.39
N SER A 142 -16.94 8.36 2.29
CA SER A 142 -17.57 8.10 1.02
C SER A 142 -17.77 9.39 0.23
N ARG A 143 -17.39 9.35 -1.05
CA ARG A 143 -17.62 10.43 -2.02
C ARG A 143 -18.29 9.88 -3.27
N GLY A 144 -18.93 10.74 -4.05
CA GLY A 144 -19.46 10.35 -5.34
C GLY A 144 -18.47 10.56 -6.47
N LEU A 145 -18.77 9.93 -7.60
CA LEU A 145 -18.07 10.13 -8.86
C LEU A 145 -18.43 11.52 -9.43
N ASP A 146 -17.45 12.30 -9.86
CA ASP A 146 -17.68 13.63 -10.47
C ASP A 146 -17.06 13.73 -11.88
N TYR A 147 -17.31 14.85 -12.56
CA TYR A 147 -16.81 15.10 -13.93
C TYR A 147 -15.27 15.03 -14.00
N GLU A 148 -14.59 15.61 -13.01
CA GLU A 148 -13.13 15.69 -12.95
C GLU A 148 -12.46 14.31 -12.84
N ASP A 149 -13.16 13.31 -12.30
CA ASP A 149 -12.63 11.95 -12.18
C ASP A 149 -12.36 11.33 -13.57
N PHE A 150 -13.12 11.69 -14.61
CA PHE A 150 -12.91 11.20 -15.98
C PHE A 150 -11.68 11.81 -16.68
N ASP A 151 -11.13 12.87 -16.10
CA ASP A 151 -9.94 13.55 -16.60
C ASP A 151 -8.69 13.20 -15.78
N LYS A 152 -8.89 12.98 -14.48
CA LYS A 152 -7.82 12.73 -13.51
C LYS A 152 -7.27 11.31 -13.57
N PHE A 153 -8.10 10.33 -13.93
CA PHE A 153 -7.73 8.92 -13.85
C PHE A 153 -7.58 8.27 -15.23
N ASP A 154 -6.62 7.36 -15.38
CA ASP A 154 -6.44 6.54 -16.58
C ASP A 154 -7.51 5.44 -16.66
N TYR A 155 -7.91 4.90 -15.51
CA TYR A 155 -8.89 3.82 -15.38
C TYR A 155 -9.93 4.11 -14.31
N ILE A 156 -11.21 3.98 -14.65
CA ILE A 156 -12.33 3.96 -13.70
C ILE A 156 -12.93 2.56 -13.70
N VAL A 157 -12.79 1.85 -12.59
CA VAL A 157 -13.01 0.41 -12.50
C VAL A 157 -14.22 0.09 -11.64
N THR A 158 -15.08 -0.79 -12.14
CA THR A 158 -16.30 -1.26 -11.46
C THR A 158 -16.24 -2.76 -11.17
N PHE A 159 -17.19 -3.28 -10.40
CA PHE A 159 -17.15 -4.63 -9.83
C PHE A 159 -18.18 -5.61 -10.40
N ASP A 160 -19.19 -5.09 -11.09
CA ASP A 160 -20.26 -5.87 -11.70
C ASP A 160 -20.84 -5.15 -12.93
N LYS A 161 -21.55 -5.89 -13.77
CA LYS A 161 -22.09 -5.40 -15.05
C LYS A 161 -23.10 -4.26 -14.88
N ASP A 162 -23.91 -4.30 -13.82
CA ASP A 162 -24.87 -3.23 -13.54
C ASP A 162 -24.15 -1.91 -13.23
N SER A 163 -23.10 -1.98 -12.42
CA SER A 163 -22.28 -0.82 -12.05
C SER A 163 -21.56 -0.27 -13.27
N LEU A 164 -21.04 -1.15 -14.14
CA LEU A 164 -20.45 -0.74 -15.42
C LEU A 164 -21.47 -0.05 -16.33
N SER A 165 -22.69 -0.58 -16.44
CA SER A 165 -23.76 0.03 -17.25
C SER A 165 -24.13 1.45 -16.74
N ARG A 166 -24.25 1.61 -15.43
CA ARG A 166 -24.47 2.92 -14.80
C ARG A 166 -23.28 3.86 -15.01
N LEU A 167 -22.06 3.35 -14.88
CA LEU A 167 -20.85 4.11 -15.14
C LEU A 167 -20.80 4.62 -16.58
N ARG A 168 -21.11 3.79 -17.58
CA ARG A 168 -21.19 4.21 -18.99
C ARG A 168 -22.25 5.27 -19.24
N THR A 169 -23.36 5.23 -18.50
CA THR A 169 -24.37 6.30 -18.56
C THR A 169 -23.80 7.63 -18.06
N LEU A 170 -23.07 7.60 -16.94
CA LEU A 170 -22.41 8.80 -16.39
C LEU A 170 -21.26 9.29 -17.27
N GLU A 171 -20.49 8.38 -17.85
CA GLU A 171 -19.42 8.66 -18.83
C GLU A 171 -19.98 9.41 -20.04
N TRP A 172 -21.12 8.96 -20.59
CA TRP A 172 -21.79 9.65 -21.70
C TRP A 172 -22.23 11.07 -21.31
N ILE A 173 -22.77 11.24 -20.10
CA ILE A 173 -23.14 12.57 -19.58
C ILE A 173 -21.91 13.47 -19.42
N ALA A 174 -20.81 12.93 -18.90
CA ALA A 174 -19.54 13.63 -18.76
C ALA A 174 -18.96 14.04 -20.11
N TYR A 175 -18.97 13.14 -21.10
CA TYR A 175 -18.52 13.40 -22.46
C TYR A 175 -19.32 14.52 -23.13
N ARG A 176 -20.65 14.51 -23.00
CA ARG A 176 -21.50 15.59 -23.56
C ARG A 176 -21.16 16.95 -22.95
N ARG A 177 -20.94 17.01 -21.64
CA ARG A 177 -20.52 18.25 -20.96
C ARG A 177 -19.14 18.70 -21.42
N ALA A 178 -18.17 17.78 -21.53
CA ALA A 178 -16.83 18.09 -22.00
C ALA A 178 -16.86 18.67 -23.43
N ARG A 179 -17.68 18.12 -24.33
CA ARG A 179 -17.88 18.68 -25.67
C ARG A 179 -18.50 20.07 -25.67
N GLN A 180 -19.49 20.32 -24.81
CA GLN A 180 -20.09 21.66 -24.65
C GLN A 180 -19.06 22.69 -24.17
N GLN A 181 -18.02 22.24 -23.45
CA GLN A 181 -16.90 23.06 -22.99
C GLN A 181 -15.74 23.13 -24.01
N GLY A 182 -15.92 22.61 -25.23
CA GLY A 182 -14.87 22.63 -26.27
C GLY A 182 -13.75 21.62 -26.08
N ARG A 183 -13.92 20.62 -25.21
CA ARG A 183 -12.91 19.58 -24.93
C ARG A 183 -13.08 18.39 -25.87
N LEU A 184 -11.97 17.79 -26.29
CA LEU A 184 -11.91 16.75 -27.32
C LEU A 184 -12.40 15.36 -26.86
N GLY A 185 -12.41 15.09 -25.55
CA GLY A 185 -12.84 13.80 -25.01
C GLY A 185 -12.58 13.68 -23.52
N LEU A 186 -12.83 12.48 -23.00
CA LEU A 186 -12.46 12.05 -21.65
C LEU A 186 -11.16 11.23 -21.72
N HIS A 187 -10.35 11.28 -20.67
CA HIS A 187 -9.09 10.54 -20.60
C HIS A 187 -9.30 9.11 -20.06
N ALA A 188 -10.19 8.97 -19.08
CA ALA A 188 -10.42 7.72 -18.36
C ALA A 188 -11.03 6.60 -19.21
N LYS A 189 -10.50 5.39 -19.06
CA LYS A 189 -11.08 4.15 -19.59
C LYS A 189 -11.99 3.51 -18.55
N THR A 190 -13.26 3.29 -18.88
CA THR A 190 -14.20 2.60 -17.99
C THR A 190 -14.10 1.08 -18.16
N LYS A 191 -13.89 0.37 -17.05
CA LYS A 191 -13.61 -1.08 -17.04
C LYS A 191 -14.37 -1.81 -15.93
N LEU A 192 -14.65 -3.09 -16.16
CA LEU A 192 -15.02 -4.03 -15.11
C LEU A 192 -13.77 -4.78 -14.63
N LEU A 193 -13.55 -4.86 -13.32
CA LEU A 193 -12.35 -5.45 -12.73
C LEU A 193 -12.15 -6.91 -13.18
N GLY A 194 -13.23 -7.69 -13.26
CA GLY A 194 -13.18 -9.08 -13.73
C GLY A 194 -13.03 -9.27 -15.24
N GLU A 195 -12.87 -8.20 -16.04
CA GLU A 195 -12.52 -8.33 -17.47
C GLU A 195 -11.09 -8.89 -17.67
N TYR A 196 -10.25 -8.84 -16.63
CA TYR A 196 -8.85 -9.25 -16.71
C TYR A 196 -8.63 -10.73 -16.33
N HIS A 197 -9.69 -11.49 -16.02
CA HIS A 197 -9.56 -12.89 -15.65
C HIS A 197 -9.01 -13.74 -16.80
N PRO A 198 -7.96 -14.57 -16.58
CA PRO A 198 -7.45 -15.49 -17.58
C PRO A 198 -8.49 -16.59 -17.84
N GLY A 199 -9.27 -16.42 -18.89
CA GLY A 199 -10.34 -17.36 -19.23
C GLY A 199 -11.49 -16.79 -20.06
N TYR A 200 -11.58 -15.46 -20.22
CA TYR A 200 -12.45 -14.68 -21.14
C TYR A 200 -13.98 -14.98 -21.19
N ALA A 201 -14.48 -16.10 -20.68
CA ALA A 201 -15.83 -16.60 -20.97
C ALA A 201 -16.93 -15.98 -20.08
N SER A 202 -16.57 -15.41 -18.92
CA SER A 202 -17.49 -14.60 -18.14
C SER A 202 -16.70 -13.67 -17.24
N ALA A 203 -16.91 -12.36 -17.36
CA ALA A 203 -16.28 -11.41 -16.45
C ALA A 203 -16.66 -11.75 -15.01
N VAL A 204 -15.66 -12.02 -14.17
CA VAL A 204 -15.87 -12.39 -12.77
C VAL A 204 -16.49 -11.19 -12.06
N GLN A 205 -17.67 -11.37 -11.50
CA GLN A 205 -18.29 -10.33 -10.68
C GLN A 205 -17.75 -10.43 -9.27
N VAL A 206 -17.31 -9.30 -8.70
CA VAL A 206 -17.00 -9.27 -7.28
C VAL A 206 -18.32 -9.32 -6.52
N PRO A 207 -18.57 -10.35 -5.69
CA PRO A 207 -19.84 -10.55 -5.03
C PRO A 207 -20.30 -9.27 -4.32
N ARG A 208 -21.56 -8.88 -4.50
CA ARG A 208 -22.17 -7.83 -3.68
C ARG A 208 -22.43 -8.43 -2.32
N PRO A 209 -21.78 -7.94 -1.26
CA PRO A 209 -22.03 -8.48 0.05
C PRO A 209 -23.43 -7.97 0.47
N THR A 210 -24.36 -8.89 0.74
CA THR A 210 -25.76 -8.55 1.08
C THR A 210 -25.83 -8.02 2.51
N PHE A 211 -26.27 -6.78 2.70
CA PHE A 211 -26.27 -6.09 4.01
C PHE A 211 -26.92 -6.88 5.16
N SER A 212 -27.81 -7.83 4.89
CA SER A 212 -28.45 -8.68 5.90
C SER A 212 -27.54 -9.75 6.51
N ASN A 213 -26.45 -10.14 5.82
CA ASN A 213 -25.66 -11.31 6.16
C ASN A 213 -24.20 -10.99 6.53
N LEU A 214 -23.79 -9.72 6.49
CA LEU A 214 -22.38 -9.30 6.68
C LEU A 214 -22.08 -8.95 8.13
N ILE A 215 -22.15 -9.96 8.97
CA ILE A 215 -21.88 -9.81 10.39
C ILE A 215 -20.43 -10.23 10.68
N HIS A 216 -19.85 -11.10 9.84
CA HIS A 216 -18.58 -11.75 10.12
C HIS A 216 -17.51 -11.43 9.07
N ARG A 217 -16.25 -11.47 9.49
CA ARG A 217 -15.09 -11.25 8.59
C ARG A 217 -15.02 -12.29 7.47
N SER A 218 -15.41 -13.53 7.75
CA SER A 218 -15.44 -14.64 6.78
C SER A 218 -16.35 -14.36 5.59
N ASP A 219 -17.39 -13.54 5.75
CA ASP A 219 -18.32 -13.21 4.68
C ASP A 219 -17.67 -12.39 3.56
N PHE A 220 -16.52 -11.77 3.85
CA PHE A 220 -15.74 -10.96 2.90
C PHE A 220 -14.60 -11.75 2.25
N GLU A 221 -14.30 -12.97 2.68
CA GLU A 221 -13.19 -13.77 2.13
C GLU A 221 -13.32 -14.00 0.61
N PRO A 222 -14.50 -14.35 0.05
CA PRO A 222 -14.66 -14.45 -1.40
C PRO A 222 -14.43 -13.12 -2.13
N VAL A 223 -14.85 -12.00 -1.52
CA VAL A 223 -14.67 -10.65 -2.08
C VAL A 223 -13.18 -10.29 -2.12
N ILE A 224 -12.45 -10.59 -1.04
CA ILE A 224 -11.00 -10.36 -0.92
C ILE A 224 -10.25 -11.14 -1.99
N HIS A 225 -10.54 -12.44 -2.14
CA HIS A 225 -9.87 -13.29 -3.13
C HIS A 225 -10.07 -12.81 -4.56
N VAL A 226 -11.30 -12.45 -4.92
CA VAL A 226 -11.58 -11.96 -6.28
C VAL A 226 -10.92 -10.59 -6.50
N ILE A 227 -11.02 -9.65 -5.56
CA ILE A 227 -10.36 -8.35 -5.69
C ILE A 227 -8.84 -8.52 -5.85
N ASP A 228 -8.21 -9.36 -5.03
CA ASP A 228 -6.77 -9.59 -5.11
C ASP A 228 -6.36 -10.19 -6.46
N ALA A 229 -7.04 -11.26 -6.89
CA ALA A 229 -6.72 -11.95 -8.14
C ALA A 229 -6.91 -11.02 -9.36
N GLU A 230 -8.07 -10.37 -9.46
CA GLU A 230 -8.40 -9.54 -10.61
C GLU A 230 -7.60 -8.25 -10.66
N LEU A 231 -7.29 -7.65 -9.51
CA LEU A 231 -6.41 -6.48 -9.47
C LEU A 231 -4.99 -6.84 -9.94
N HIS A 232 -4.45 -7.98 -9.53
CA HIS A 232 -3.16 -8.45 -10.04
C HIS A 232 -3.19 -8.69 -11.56
N ASN A 233 -4.27 -9.30 -12.08
CA ASN A 233 -4.40 -9.52 -13.52
C ASN A 233 -4.51 -8.19 -14.29
N MET A 234 -5.28 -7.23 -13.76
CA MET A 234 -5.36 -5.88 -14.32
C MET A 234 -3.98 -5.23 -14.35
N LEU A 235 -3.25 -5.20 -13.23
CA LEU A 235 -1.95 -4.55 -13.15
C LEU A 235 -0.89 -5.23 -14.02
N ARG A 236 -0.98 -6.55 -14.21
CA ARG A 236 -0.16 -7.25 -15.22
C ARG A 236 -0.45 -6.71 -16.62
N ALA A 237 -1.74 -6.60 -16.98
CA ALA A 237 -2.16 -6.18 -18.32
C ALA A 237 -1.90 -4.69 -18.60
N VAL A 238 -2.08 -3.80 -17.62
CA VAL A 238 -2.02 -2.35 -17.84
C VAL A 238 -0.73 -1.69 -17.36
N ALA A 239 0.01 -2.31 -16.44
CA ALA A 239 1.20 -1.73 -15.83
C ALA A 239 2.45 -2.63 -15.96
N GLY A 240 2.33 -3.80 -16.61
CA GLY A 240 3.43 -4.76 -16.75
C GLY A 240 3.81 -5.44 -15.42
N LEU A 241 2.92 -5.44 -14.42
CA LEU A 241 3.23 -6.05 -13.12
C LEU A 241 3.23 -7.58 -13.21
N HIS A 242 4.39 -8.17 -13.48
CA HIS A 242 4.58 -9.60 -13.32
C HIS A 242 4.75 -9.96 -11.84
N ARG A 243 4.00 -10.99 -11.38
CA ARG A 243 4.26 -11.60 -10.08
C ARG A 243 5.67 -12.20 -10.14
N PRO A 244 6.56 -11.92 -9.17
CA PRO A 244 7.86 -12.57 -9.15
C PRO A 244 7.63 -14.08 -9.10
N GLU A 245 8.19 -14.82 -10.04
CA GLU A 245 8.24 -16.29 -10.00
C GLU A 245 9.11 -16.69 -8.82
N ARG A 246 8.51 -16.78 -7.62
CA ARG A 246 9.19 -17.05 -6.33
C ARG A 246 10.38 -16.12 -6.09
N ALA A 247 10.16 -15.04 -5.35
CA ALA A 247 11.27 -14.24 -4.81
C ALA A 247 12.27 -15.16 -4.12
N SER A 248 13.54 -15.09 -4.55
CA SER A 248 14.58 -15.91 -3.95
C SER A 248 14.69 -15.59 -2.45
N PRO A 249 15.10 -16.53 -1.59
CA PRO A 249 15.30 -16.26 -0.16
C PRO A 249 16.21 -15.04 0.10
N PHE A 250 17.13 -14.75 -0.81
CA PHE A 250 18.00 -13.58 -0.77
C PHE A 250 17.26 -12.26 -1.04
N GLU A 251 16.37 -12.23 -2.04
CA GLU A 251 15.51 -11.07 -2.30
C GLU A 251 14.55 -10.82 -1.13
N LEU A 252 13.97 -11.88 -0.56
CA LEU A 252 13.15 -11.76 0.66
C LEU A 252 13.95 -11.19 1.84
N ALA A 253 15.22 -11.58 2.00
CA ALA A 253 16.11 -11.05 3.04
C ALA A 253 16.47 -9.58 2.80
N LEU A 254 16.71 -9.17 1.55
CA LEU A 254 16.93 -7.77 1.17
C LEU A 254 15.68 -6.92 1.42
N THR A 255 14.51 -7.37 1.00
CA THR A 255 13.23 -6.72 1.28
C THR A 255 13.00 -6.58 2.79
N TYR A 256 13.27 -7.62 3.57
CA TYR A 256 13.15 -7.58 5.03
C TYR A 256 14.08 -6.55 5.66
N ARG A 257 15.33 -6.47 5.19
CA ARG A 257 16.32 -5.49 5.66
C ARG A 257 15.93 -4.06 5.30
N SER A 258 15.41 -3.83 4.09
CA SER A 258 14.87 -2.55 3.65
C SER A 258 13.64 -2.14 4.46
N ARG A 259 12.74 -3.07 4.80
CA ARG A 259 11.58 -2.80 5.67
C ARG A 259 12.02 -2.43 7.08
N GLN A 260 13.00 -3.13 7.66
CA GLN A 260 13.53 -2.74 8.97
C GLN A 260 14.23 -1.38 8.92
N PHE A 261 14.97 -1.09 7.85
CA PHE A 261 15.63 0.20 7.66
C PHE A 261 14.61 1.34 7.52
N LEU A 262 13.55 1.17 6.72
CA LEU A 262 12.48 2.15 6.58
C LEU A 262 11.70 2.32 7.88
N ALA A 263 11.33 1.22 8.56
CA ALA A 263 10.65 1.29 9.85
C ALA A 263 11.52 1.97 10.93
N HIS A 264 12.83 1.72 10.91
CA HIS A 264 13.78 2.39 11.79
C HIS A 264 13.86 3.88 11.47
N ASN A 265 14.01 4.26 10.20
CA ASN A 265 14.06 5.66 9.79
C ASN A 265 12.77 6.40 10.10
N PHE A 266 11.59 5.78 9.87
CA PHE A 266 10.31 6.37 10.26
C PHE A 266 10.21 6.60 11.77
N ARG A 267 10.64 5.64 12.60
CA ARG A 267 10.68 5.83 14.06
C ARG A 267 11.62 6.94 14.48
N VAL A 268 12.81 7.01 13.88
CA VAL A 268 13.79 8.08 14.13
C VAL A 268 13.22 9.44 13.73
N THR A 269 12.58 9.54 12.57
CA THR A 269 11.95 10.77 12.09
C THR A 269 10.77 11.19 12.97
N ASP A 270 9.90 10.27 13.40
CA ASP A 270 8.79 10.57 14.32
C ASP A 270 9.32 11.06 15.69
N MET A 271 10.38 10.42 16.22
CA MET A 271 11.05 10.89 17.43
C MET A 271 11.63 12.30 17.28
N LYS A 272 12.29 12.60 16.15
CA LYS A 272 12.80 13.95 15.85
C LYS A 272 11.66 14.97 15.80
N LEU A 273 10.55 14.64 15.14
CA LEU A 273 9.38 15.52 15.02
C LEU A 273 8.73 15.80 16.37
N ARG A 274 8.58 14.78 17.23
CA ARG A 274 8.05 14.95 18.60
C ARG A 274 8.96 15.84 19.46
N ARG A 275 10.28 15.67 19.34
CA ARG A 275 11.27 16.50 20.04
C ARG A 275 11.20 17.96 19.58
N LEU A 276 11.06 18.19 18.28
CA LEU A 276 10.88 19.54 17.72
C LEU A 276 9.59 20.18 18.22
N LYS A 277 8.46 19.45 18.22
CA LYS A 277 7.19 19.94 18.79
C LYS A 277 7.32 20.29 20.28
N TYR A 278 8.02 19.47 21.06
CA TYR A 278 8.25 19.76 22.47
C TYR A 278 9.09 21.03 22.66
N LEU A 279 10.18 21.19 21.90
CA LEU A 279 11.01 22.39 21.95
C LEU A 279 10.23 23.63 21.52
N TYR A 280 9.46 23.53 20.44
CA TYR A 280 8.60 24.62 19.97
C TYR A 280 7.56 25.02 21.03
N ASN A 281 6.83 24.06 21.60
CA ASN A 281 5.84 24.35 22.62
C ASN A 281 6.46 24.95 23.89
N ARG A 282 7.67 24.52 24.26
CA ARG A 282 8.40 25.08 25.41
C ARG A 282 8.87 26.52 25.16
N VAL A 283 9.18 26.87 23.91
CA VAL A 283 9.64 28.22 23.57
C VAL A 283 8.46 29.19 23.38
N TYR A 284 7.36 28.74 22.76
CA TYR A 284 6.30 29.64 22.28
C TYR A 284 5.01 29.63 23.12
N VAL A 285 4.76 28.63 23.99
CA VAL A 285 3.54 28.60 24.83
C VAL A 285 3.73 29.35 26.16
N ASP A 286 4.98 29.63 26.54
CA ASP A 286 5.27 30.47 27.72
C ASP A 286 5.10 31.98 27.46
N GLU A 287 4.75 32.40 26.23
CA GLU A 287 4.49 33.81 25.88
C GLU A 287 3.02 34.24 26.06
N GLU A 288 2.07 33.31 26.28
CA GLU A 288 0.62 33.62 26.27
C GLU A 288 -0.12 33.30 27.58
N ILE A 289 0.54 33.38 28.74
CA ILE A 289 -0.15 33.39 30.04
C ILE A 289 -0.13 34.81 30.59
N GLU A 290 -1.13 35.61 30.22
CA GLU A 290 -1.44 36.88 30.89
C GLU A 290 -1.60 36.62 32.40
N GLY A 291 -0.66 37.12 33.20
CA GLY A 291 -0.74 37.12 34.66
C GLY A 291 0.28 36.25 35.41
N ARG A 292 1.23 35.58 34.74
CA ARG A 292 2.41 35.01 35.41
C ARG A 292 3.68 35.62 34.83
N ASP A 293 4.63 35.98 35.70
CA ASP A 293 5.96 36.48 35.36
C ASP A 293 6.53 35.74 34.13
N THR A 294 6.44 36.38 32.97
CA THR A 294 6.97 35.87 31.71
C THR A 294 8.49 35.92 31.79
N ARG A 295 9.09 34.80 32.16
CA ARG A 295 10.51 34.58 31.93
C ARG A 295 10.69 34.49 30.42
N VAL A 296 11.17 35.57 29.82
CA VAL A 296 11.67 35.57 28.44
C VAL A 296 12.73 34.48 28.34
N VAL A 297 12.38 33.34 27.75
CA VAL A 297 13.34 32.30 27.43
C VAL A 297 14.05 32.77 26.18
N THR A 298 15.18 33.46 26.35
CA THR A 298 16.08 33.79 25.23
C THR A 298 16.59 32.49 24.64
N VAL A 299 16.06 32.12 23.47
CA VAL A 299 16.58 31.03 22.64
C VAL A 299 17.99 31.44 22.22
N THR A 300 18.97 30.62 22.51
CA THR A 300 20.34 30.91 22.07
C THR A 300 20.43 30.77 20.55
N ALA A 301 21.25 31.58 19.87
CA ALA A 301 21.45 31.48 18.42
C ALA A 301 21.80 30.05 17.96
N ARG A 302 22.47 29.28 18.83
CA ARG A 302 22.81 27.87 18.60
C ARG A 302 21.60 26.93 18.61
N GLU A 303 20.56 27.23 19.39
CA GLU A 303 19.32 26.46 19.40
C GLU A 303 18.45 26.79 18.20
N GLU A 304 18.47 28.05 17.75
CA GLU A 304 17.80 28.49 16.51
C GLU A 304 18.43 27.83 15.27
N GLU A 305 19.76 27.78 15.18
CA GLU A 305 20.50 27.08 14.12
C GLU A 305 20.12 25.59 14.04
N LYS A 306 20.07 24.91 15.19
CA LYS A 306 19.66 23.49 15.27
C LYS A 306 18.22 23.26 14.84
N LEU A 307 17.33 24.21 15.12
CA LEU A 307 15.94 24.14 14.68
C LEU A 307 15.85 24.28 13.16
N ARG A 308 16.67 25.18 12.59
CA ARG A 308 16.75 25.44 11.15
C ARG A 308 17.31 24.24 10.38
N GLU A 309 18.40 23.65 10.85
CA GLU A 309 18.98 22.42 10.30
C GLU A 309 17.96 21.26 10.34
N ALA A 310 17.27 21.09 11.46
CA ALA A 310 16.28 20.03 11.60
C ALA A 310 15.05 20.21 10.70
N LEU A 311 14.67 21.47 10.40
CA LEU A 311 13.59 21.79 9.45
C LEU A 311 14.04 21.58 8.00
N GLU A 312 15.28 21.92 7.64
CA GLU A 312 15.89 21.61 6.34
C GLU A 312 15.96 20.10 6.09
N ASP A 313 16.46 19.33 7.07
CA ASP A 313 16.49 17.86 7.03
C ASP A 313 15.08 17.26 6.82
N ALA A 314 14.09 17.78 7.57
CA ALA A 314 12.71 17.33 7.43
C ALA A 314 12.14 17.67 6.05
N ARG A 315 12.48 18.83 5.49
CA ARG A 315 12.04 19.27 4.16
C ARG A 315 12.65 18.40 3.05
N LEU A 316 13.93 18.06 3.14
CA LEU A 316 14.60 17.15 2.21
C LEU A 316 14.04 15.72 2.27
N LEU A 317 13.64 15.26 3.45
CA LEU A 317 13.04 13.93 3.64
C LEU A 317 11.58 13.84 3.20
N LEU A 318 10.85 14.96 3.23
CA LEU A 318 9.43 15.01 2.90
C LEU A 318 9.12 15.33 1.43
N GLY A 319 10.10 15.85 0.67
CA GLY A 319 10.03 16.02 -0.79
C GLY A 319 8.89 16.91 -1.25
#